data_AF-A0A965JTH0-F1
#
_entry.id   AF-A0A965JTH0-F1
#
_cell.length_a   1.000
_cell.length_b   1.000
_cell.length_c   1.000
_cell.angle_alpha   90.00
_cell.angle_beta   90.00
_cell.angle_gamma   90.00
#
_symmetry.space_group_name_H-M   'P 1'
#
loop_
_entity.id
_entity.type
_entity.pdbx_description
1 polymer ?
#
loop_
_entity_poly.entity_id
_entity_poly.type
_entity_poly.pdbx_seq_one_letter_code
_entity_poly.pdbx_strand_id
1 'polypeptide(L)' 'MALYETVFIARQDLTAEDVDALSSKLAKIITDANGKLVSKEYWGLRNLAYKVKKNSRGHYVLF' A
#
# COMPACT_ATOMS: atom_id res chain seq x y z
N MET A 1 -1.22 -12.97 -20.21
CA MET A 1 -1.90 -12.34 -19.06
C MET A 1 -0.85 -11.46 -18.37
N ALA A 2 -1.06 -10.14 -18.34
CA ALA A 2 -0.11 -9.24 -17.68
C ALA A 2 -0.44 -9.21 -16.18
N LEU A 3 0.48 -9.70 -15.36
CA LEU A 3 0.43 -9.57 -13.91
C LEU A 3 1.27 -8.36 -13.53
N TYR A 4 0.72 -7.52 -12.65
CA TYR A 4 1.39 -6.34 -12.15
C TYR A 4 1.58 -6.50 -10.65
N GLU A 5 2.73 -6.08 -10.16
CA GLU A 5 3.02 -5.96 -8.74
C GLU A 5 3.10 -4.46 -8.42
N THR A 6 2.22 -3.99 -7.54
CA THR A 6 2.19 -2.60 -7.14
C THR A 6 2.45 -2.49 -5.65
N VAL A 7 3.60 -1.93 -5.30
CA VAL A 7 3.92 -1.60 -3.91
C VAL A 7 3.67 -0.12 -3.69
N PHE A 8 2.93 0.21 -2.64
CA PHE A 8 2.83 1.59 -2.16
C PHE A 8 3.26 1.69 -0.70
N ILE A 9 3.76 2.87 -0.35
CA ILE A 9 4.25 3.19 0.99
C ILE A 9 3.37 4.29 1.57
N ALA A 10 2.66 3.97 2.64
CA ALA A 10 1.88 4.95 3.40
C ALA A 10 2.71 5.57 4.53
N ARG A 11 2.37 6.80 4.94
CA ARG A 11 3.12 7.53 5.96
C ARG A 11 3.04 6.82 7.32
N GLN A 12 4.11 6.91 8.11
CA GLN A 12 4.24 6.26 9.43
C GLN A 12 3.28 6.77 10.53
N ASP A 13 2.62 7.90 10.32
CA ASP A 13 1.67 8.49 11.26
C ASP A 13 0.25 7.93 11.12
N LEU A 14 0.01 7.13 10.08
CA LEU A 14 -1.28 6.47 9.84
C LEU A 14 -1.43 5.25 10.74
N THR A 15 -2.64 5.02 11.23
CA THR A 15 -2.96 3.78 11.94
C THR A 15 -3.11 2.61 10.97
N ALA A 16 -3.08 1.38 11.49
CA ALA A 16 -3.33 0.20 10.66
C ALA A 16 -4.73 0.22 10.01
N GLU A 17 -5.73 0.77 10.72
CA GLU A 17 -7.09 0.95 10.20
C GLU A 17 -7.14 1.96 9.05
N ASP A 18 -6.42 3.08 9.17
CA ASP A 18 -6.31 4.08 8.09
C ASP A 18 -5.64 3.50 6.84
N VAL A 19 -4.59 2.68 7.03
CA VAL A 19 -3.90 2.01 5.93
C VAL A 19 -4.81 0.98 5.25
N ASP A 20 -5.64 0.26 5.99
CA ASP A 20 -6.59 -0.69 5.42
C ASP A 20 -7.72 0.01 4.66
N ALA A 21 -8.23 1.14 5.19
CA ALA A 21 -9.20 1.99 4.49
C ALA A 21 -8.62 2.54 3.17
N LEU A 22 -7.36 2.99 3.19
CA LEU A 22 -6.65 3.47 2.00
C LEU A 22 -6.44 2.35 0.98
N SER A 23 -6.08 1.16 1.46
CA SER A 23 -5.92 -0.02 0.62
C SER A 23 -7.24 -0.43 -0.04
N SER A 24 -8.35 -0.37 0.70
CA SER A 24 -9.68 -0.66 0.18
C SER A 24 -10.13 0.35 -0.87
N LYS A 25 -9.78 1.63 -0.70
CA LYS A 25 -10.02 2.67 -1.71
C LYS A 25 -9.22 2.42 -2.99
N LEU A 26 -7.95 2.02 -2.87
CA LEU A 26 -7.11 1.68 -4.02
C LEU A 26 -7.61 0.42 -4.73
N ALA A 27 -8.01 -0.61 -3.98
CA ALA A 27 -8.61 -1.81 -4.55
C ALA A 27 -9.88 -1.49 -5.35
N LYS A 28 -10.75 -0.60 -4.86
CA LYS A 28 -11.93 -0.14 -5.62
C LYS A 28 -11.57 0.52 -6.94
N ILE A 29 -10.56 1.41 -6.94
CA ILE A 29 -10.11 2.07 -8.19
C ILE A 29 -9.64 1.02 -9.21
N ILE A 30 -8.92 -0.01 -8.76
CA ILE A 30 -8.45 -1.11 -9.63
C ILE A 30 -9.64 -1.89 -10.18
N THR A 31 -10.63 -2.22 -9.36
CA THR A 31 -11.83 -2.95 -9.82
C THR A 31 -12.70 -2.12 -10.75
N ASP A 32 -12.83 -0.81 -10.50
CA ASP A 32 -13.59 0.12 -11.34
C ASP A 32 -12.92 0.29 -12.71
N ALA A 33 -11.59 0.21 -12.76
CA ALA A 33 -10.80 0.17 -13.99
C ALA A 33 -10.79 -1.22 -14.68
N ASN A 34 -11.70 -2.12 -14.28
CA ASN A 34 -11.86 -3.46 -14.84
C ASN A 34 -10.66 -4.39 -14.57
N GLY A 35 -9.83 -4.07 -13.57
CA GLY A 35 -8.72 -4.89 -13.08
C GLY A 35 -9.18 -5.90 -12.02
N LYS A 36 -8.45 -7.00 -11.88
CA LYS A 36 -8.67 -8.00 -10.81
C LYS A 36 -7.50 -7.98 -9.84
N LEU A 37 -7.80 -7.83 -8.55
CA LEU A 37 -6.81 -8.04 -7.49
C LEU A 37 -6.55 -9.55 -7.35
N VAL A 38 -5.28 -9.96 -7.43
CA VAL A 38 -4.88 -11.37 -7.24
C VAL A 38 -4.47 -11.61 -5.79
N SER A 39 -3.71 -10.69 -5.19
CA SER A 39 -3.31 -10.75 -3.80
C SER A 39 -3.29 -9.35 -3.19
N LYS A 40 -3.42 -9.27 -1.87
CA LYS A 40 -3.20 -8.04 -1.10
C LYS A 40 -2.41 -8.46 0.13
N GLU A 41 -1.20 -7.93 0.26
CA GLU A 41 -0.35 -8.21 1.41
C GLU A 41 0.02 -6.92 2.13
N TYR A 42 -0.18 -6.93 3.45
CA TYR A 42 0.26 -5.86 4.32
C TYR A 42 1.51 -6.29 5.08
N TRP A 43 2.61 -5.55 4.88
CA TRP A 43 3.91 -5.89 5.44
C TRP A 43 4.24 -5.12 6.74
N GLY A 44 3.30 -4.33 7.24
CA GLY A 44 3.48 -3.57 8.47
C GLY A 44 4.32 -2.30 8.29
N LEU A 45 4.69 -1.72 9.43
CA LEU A 45 5.60 -0.57 9.50
C LEU A 45 7.04 -1.07 9.39
N ARG A 46 7.78 -0.62 8.38
CA ARG A 46 9.20 -0.95 8.19
C ARG A 46 10.08 0.30 8.17
N ASN A 47 11.35 0.12 8.53
CA ASN A 47 12.37 1.17 8.43
C ASN A 47 12.74 1.38 6.96
N LEU A 48 12.74 2.63 6.51
CA LEU A 48 13.21 3.01 5.18
C LEU A 48 14.74 3.10 5.18
N ALA A 49 15.38 2.76 4.06
CA ALA A 49 16.83 2.88 3.91
C ALA A 49 17.31 4.34 4.05
N TYR A 50 16.45 5.31 3.73
CA TYR A 50 16.71 6.74 3.89
C TYR A 50 15.41 7.49 4.19
N LYS A 51 15.53 8.73 4.69
CA LYS A 51 14.36 9.55 5.03
C LYS A 51 13.61 9.98 3.77
N VAL A 52 12.32 9.66 3.68
CA VAL A 52 11.42 10.14 2.62
C VAL A 52 10.46 11.15 3.23
N LYS A 53 10.45 12.39 2.73
CA LYS A 53 9.61 13.49 3.28
C LYS A 53 9.70 13.60 4.82
N LYS A 54 10.92 13.53 5.37
CA LYS A 54 11.23 13.56 6.82
C LYS A 54 10.76 12.34 7.63
N ASN A 55 10.20 11.30 7.00
CA ASN A 55 9.84 10.05 7.65
C ASN A 55 10.96 9.00 7.48
N SER A 56 11.33 8.31 8.57
CA SER A 56 12.30 7.21 8.57
C SER A 56 11.64 5.83 8.52
N ARG A 57 10.32 5.77 8.66
CA ARG A 57 9.51 4.56 8.60
C ARG A 57 8.32 4.76 7.67
N GLY A 58 7.75 3.67 7.18
CA GLY A 58 6.55 3.68 6.36
C GLY A 58 5.82 2.35 6.41
N HIS A 59 4.52 2.39 6.16
CA HIS A 59 3.69 1.21 6.06
C HIS A 59 3.76 0.68 4.63
N TYR A 60 4.12 -0.59 4.47
CA TYR A 60 4.25 -1.23 3.17
C TYR A 60 3.02 -2.08 2.87
N VAL A 61 2.46 -1.88 1.67
CA VAL A 61 1.36 -2.69 1.15
C VAL A 61 1.68 -3.09 -0.29
N LEU A 62 1.49 -4.36 -0.59
CA LEU A 62 1.63 -4.95 -1.92
C LEU A 62 0.24 -5.31 -2.47
N PHE A 63 0.01 -4.96 -3.73
CA PHE A 63 -1.10 -5.39 -4.57
C PHE A 63 -0.60 -6.20 -5.75
#